data_AF-A0A151U697-F1
#
_entry.id   AF-A0A151U697-F1
#
_cell.length_a   1.000
_cell.length_b   1.000
_cell.length_c   1.000
_cell.angle_alpha   90.00
_cell.angle_beta   90.00
_cell.angle_gamma   90.00
#
_symmetry.space_group_name_H-M   'P 1'
#
loop_
_entity.id
_entity.type
_entity.pdbx_description
1 polymer ?
#
loop_
_entity_poly.entity_id
_entity_poly.type
_entity_poly.pdbx_seq_one_letter_code
_entity_poly.pdbx_strand_id
1 'polypeptide(L)'
;MYLATYEMENFEFLLGMNIWYDILFAVNSVSKIMQSKDMKNGFAFVLESTKEMAIEMDIEPKFNEKRKIHRKKYFDDIDNDEISHSAEDSFRIDYFLYILDQFISSIESRFEQFLEYENMFGFLFDSNKFKTLGEMN
;
A
#
# COMPACT_ATOMS: atom_id res chain seq x y z
N MET A 1 -30.54 -30.18 -0.16
CA MET A 1 -29.56 -30.17 0.95
C MET A 1 -28.30 -30.98 0.61
N TYR A 2 -28.40 -32.20 0.05
CA TYR A 2 -27.22 -33.02 -0.30
C TYR A 2 -26.34 -32.55 -1.49
N LEU A 3 -26.88 -31.77 -2.44
CA LEU A 3 -26.10 -31.23 -3.57
C LEU A 3 -25.12 -30.12 -3.13
N ALA A 4 -25.55 -29.23 -2.24
CA ALA A 4 -24.71 -28.14 -1.74
C ALA A 4 -23.57 -28.64 -0.82
N THR A 5 -23.77 -29.75 -0.11
CA THR A 5 -22.73 -30.35 0.75
C THR A 5 -21.64 -31.05 -0.07
N TYR A 6 -21.99 -31.66 -1.21
CA TYR A 6 -21.02 -32.34 -2.08
C TYR A 6 -20.14 -31.36 -2.88
N GLU A 7 -20.66 -30.18 -3.19
CA GLU A 7 -19.88 -29.11 -3.84
C GLU A 7 -18.87 -28.44 -2.89
N MET A 8 -19.21 -28.30 -1.60
CA MET A 8 -18.34 -27.69 -0.58
C MET A 8 -17.20 -28.62 -0.12
N GLU A 9 -17.38 -29.95 -0.25
CA GLU A 9 -16.35 -30.96 0.01
C GLU A 9 -15.58 -31.37 -1.27
N ASN A 10 -15.74 -30.64 -2.38
CA ASN A 10 -14.98 -30.88 -3.59
C ASN A 10 -13.51 -30.48 -3.40
N PHE A 11 -12.58 -31.37 -3.77
CA PHE A 11 -11.14 -31.12 -3.71
C PHE A 11 -10.72 -29.87 -4.49
N GLU A 12 -11.29 -29.63 -5.68
CA GLU A 12 -10.98 -28.43 -6.48
C GLU A 12 -11.36 -27.14 -5.75
N PHE A 13 -12.48 -27.17 -5.02
CA PHE A 13 -12.92 -26.06 -4.18
C PHE A 13 -12.00 -25.86 -2.99
N LEU A 14 -11.63 -26.93 -2.27
CA LEU A 14 -10.68 -26.87 -1.16
C LEU A 14 -9.29 -26.36 -1.60
N LEU A 15 -8.82 -26.82 -2.76
CA LEU A 15 -7.56 -26.36 -3.36
C LEU A 15 -7.63 -24.87 -3.73
N GLY A 16 -8.71 -24.44 -4.38
CA GLY A 16 -8.93 -23.03 -4.72
C GLY A 16 -8.95 -22.14 -3.48
N MET A 17 -9.60 -22.57 -2.41
CA MET A 17 -9.66 -21.85 -1.15
C MET A 17 -8.31 -21.82 -0.41
N ASN A 18 -7.53 -22.90 -0.44
CA ASN A 18 -6.19 -22.92 0.16
C ASN A 18 -5.23 -21.97 -0.59
N ILE A 19 -5.26 -21.99 -1.93
CA ILE A 19 -4.51 -21.03 -2.76
C ILE A 19 -4.94 -19.59 -2.44
N TRP A 20 -6.24 -19.36 -2.29
CA TRP A 20 -6.77 -18.04 -1.94
C TRP A 20 -6.28 -17.55 -0.57
N TYR A 21 -6.28 -18.42 0.44
CA TYR A 21 -5.76 -18.10 1.78
C TYR A 21 -4.29 -17.69 1.73
N ASP A 22 -3.45 -18.42 1.01
CA ASP A 22 -2.02 -18.11 0.86
C ASP A 22 -1.81 -16.74 0.19
N ILE A 23 -2.59 -16.44 -0.86
CA ILE A 23 -2.57 -15.13 -1.53
C ILE A 23 -2.99 -14.03 -0.55
N LEU A 24 -4.09 -14.22 0.17
CA LEU A 24 -4.59 -13.24 1.13
C LEU A 24 -3.56 -12.96 2.24
N PHE A 25 -2.93 -14.00 2.75
CA PHE A 25 -1.88 -13.88 3.76
C PHE A 25 -0.68 -13.06 3.27
N ALA A 26 -0.22 -13.32 2.03
CA ALA A 26 0.87 -12.57 1.42
C ALA A 26 0.50 -11.09 1.22
N VAL A 27 -0.70 -10.81 0.69
CA VAL A 27 -1.18 -9.44 0.47
C VAL A 27 -1.31 -8.67 1.80
N ASN A 28 -1.85 -9.30 2.84
CA ASN A 28 -1.96 -8.71 4.17
C ASN A 28 -0.58 -8.36 4.76
N SER A 29 0.39 -9.26 4.60
CA SER A 29 1.76 -9.04 5.05
C SER A 29 2.38 -7.82 4.36
N VAL A 30 2.24 -7.72 3.03
CA VAL A 30 2.73 -6.57 2.25
C VAL A 30 2.01 -5.27 2.64
N SER A 31 0.68 -5.32 2.84
CA SER A 31 -0.12 -4.18 3.27
C SER A 31 0.41 -3.57 4.59
N LYS A 32 0.68 -4.42 5.58
CA LYS A 32 1.23 -4.00 6.89
C LYS A 32 2.62 -3.37 6.76
N ILE A 33 3.49 -3.94 5.92
CA ILE A 33 4.83 -3.39 5.66
C ILE A 33 4.72 -2.01 5.02
N MET A 34 3.83 -1.85 4.05
CA MET A 34 3.61 -0.59 3.32
C MET A 34 3.07 0.53 4.22
N GLN A 35 2.17 0.19 5.15
CA GLN A 35 1.62 1.14 6.11
C GLN A 35 2.58 1.46 7.27
N SER A 36 3.68 0.71 7.42
CA SER A 36 4.65 0.90 8.50
C SER A 36 5.30 2.29 8.46
N LYS A 37 5.68 2.80 9.64
CA LYS A 37 6.42 4.07 9.74
C LYS A 37 7.76 4.01 9.01
N ASP A 38 8.39 2.84 8.99
CA ASP A 38 9.70 2.64 8.36
C ASP A 38 9.62 2.81 6.84
N MET A 39 8.57 2.28 6.19
CA MET A 39 8.37 2.49 4.75
C MET A 39 8.07 3.96 4.42
N LYS A 40 7.20 4.61 5.21
CA LYS A 40 6.87 6.04 5.01
C LYS A 40 8.07 6.97 5.19
N ASN A 41 9.01 6.59 6.05
CA ASN A 41 10.25 7.32 6.28
C ASN A 41 11.42 6.78 5.44
N GLY A 42 11.21 5.72 4.66
CA GLY A 42 12.23 5.00 3.90
C GLY A 42 12.84 5.80 2.75
N PHE A 43 12.26 6.96 2.42
CA PHE A 43 12.79 7.87 1.40
C PHE A 43 14.26 8.21 1.64
N ALA A 44 14.67 8.50 2.89
CA ALA A 44 16.04 8.86 3.21
C ALA A 44 17.03 7.72 2.93
N PHE A 45 16.66 6.48 3.24
CA PHE A 45 17.49 5.30 3.00
C PHE A 45 17.66 5.03 1.49
N VAL A 46 16.56 5.10 0.74
CA VAL A 46 16.59 4.92 -0.72
C VAL A 46 17.40 6.03 -1.38
N LEU A 47 17.23 7.26 -0.92
CA LEU A 47 17.98 8.40 -1.41
C LEU A 47 19.48 8.21 -1.18
N GLU A 48 19.90 7.85 0.04
CA GLU A 48 21.32 7.62 0.35
C GLU A 48 21.92 6.51 -0.52
N SER A 49 21.23 5.36 -0.60
CA SER A 49 21.65 4.24 -1.44
C SER A 49 21.77 4.62 -2.92
N THR A 50 20.85 5.47 -3.41
CA THR A 50 20.88 5.96 -4.80
C THR A 50 22.02 6.95 -5.03
N LYS A 51 22.34 7.79 -4.04
CA LYS A 51 23.49 8.71 -4.11
C LYS A 51 24.80 7.92 -4.20
N GLU A 52 24.95 6.85 -3.41
CA GLU A 52 26.11 5.96 -3.47
C GLU A 52 26.26 5.31 -4.86
N MET A 53 25.18 4.73 -5.40
CA MET A 53 25.18 4.15 -6.77
C MET A 53 25.49 5.19 -7.84
N ALA A 54 24.95 6.41 -7.73
CA ALA A 54 25.22 7.48 -8.69
C ALA A 54 26.72 7.85 -8.70
N ILE A 55 27.35 7.95 -7.53
CA ILE A 55 28.78 8.20 -7.41
C ILE A 55 29.59 7.07 -8.05
N GLU A 56 29.22 5.80 -7.83
CA GLU A 56 29.86 4.65 -8.48
C GLU A 56 29.77 4.72 -10.01
N MET A 57 28.65 5.23 -10.52
CA MET A 57 28.40 5.41 -11.96
C MET A 57 28.99 6.71 -12.54
N ASP A 58 29.75 7.48 -11.77
CA ASP A 58 30.29 8.80 -12.16
C ASP A 58 29.17 9.80 -12.56
N ILE A 59 28.02 9.71 -11.90
CA ILE A 59 26.86 10.59 -12.05
C ILE A 59 26.78 11.50 -10.81
N GLU A 60 26.69 12.81 -11.02
CA GLU A 60 26.53 13.78 -9.92
C GLU A 60 25.18 13.58 -9.20
N PRO A 61 25.15 13.24 -7.90
CA PRO A 61 23.93 12.91 -7.17
C PRO A 61 23.20 14.16 -6.66
N LYS A 62 22.67 14.98 -7.58
CA LYS A 62 22.06 16.28 -7.26
C LYS A 62 20.67 16.44 -7.86
N PHE A 63 19.73 16.96 -7.06
CA PHE A 63 18.42 17.38 -7.57
C PHE A 63 18.52 18.68 -8.37
N ASN A 64 17.87 18.72 -9.52
CA ASN A 64 17.77 19.93 -10.34
C ASN A 64 16.74 20.88 -9.73
N GLU A 65 17.15 22.11 -9.38
CA GLU A 65 16.24 23.13 -8.87
C GLU A 65 15.37 23.72 -10.00
N LYS A 66 14.05 23.82 -9.75
CA LYS A 66 13.15 24.54 -10.65
C LYS A 66 13.47 26.04 -10.58
N ARG A 67 13.53 26.71 -11.75
CA ARG A 67 13.75 28.16 -11.84
C ARG A 67 12.65 28.91 -11.10
N LYS A 68 12.98 29.68 -10.05
CA LYS A 68 12.03 30.58 -9.37
C LYS A 68 11.76 31.81 -10.25
N ILE A 69 10.54 31.91 -10.78
CA ILE A 69 10.11 33.06 -11.57
C ILE A 69 9.58 34.14 -10.62
N HIS A 70 10.25 35.28 -10.57
CA HIS A 70 9.74 36.44 -9.83
C HIS A 70 8.81 37.25 -10.74
N ARG A 71 7.53 37.30 -10.40
CA ARG A 71 6.55 38.21 -11.01
C ARG A 71 6.55 39.53 -10.22
N LYS A 72 6.28 40.67 -10.88
CA LYS A 72 6.10 41.96 -10.18
C LYS A 72 5.00 41.82 -9.13
N LYS A 73 5.35 41.99 -7.85
CA LYS A 73 4.41 42.06 -6.71
C LYS A 73 3.76 43.45 -6.67
N TYR A 74 2.46 43.51 -6.34
CA TYR A 74 1.75 44.76 -6.08
C TYR A 74 1.65 45.01 -4.57
N PHE A 75 1.48 46.27 -4.17
CA PHE A 75 1.65 46.73 -2.78
C PHE A 75 0.74 46.06 -1.74
N ASP A 76 -0.38 45.45 -2.18
CA ASP A 76 -1.36 44.77 -1.33
C ASP A 76 -1.28 43.23 -1.42
N ASP A 77 -0.26 42.67 -2.09
CA ASP A 77 -0.04 41.22 -2.08
C ASP A 77 0.36 40.81 -0.66
N ILE A 78 -0.61 40.27 0.10
CA ILE A 78 -0.36 39.52 1.33
C ILE A 78 0.69 38.47 0.97
N ASP A 79 1.82 38.45 1.69
CA ASP A 79 2.81 37.38 1.61
C ASP A 79 2.12 36.08 2.01
N ASN A 80 1.49 35.43 1.06
CA ASN A 80 1.42 33.99 1.06
C ASN A 80 2.82 33.58 0.59
N ASP A 81 3.76 33.56 1.52
CA ASP A 81 5.04 32.87 1.35
C ASP A 81 4.68 31.43 0.97
N GLU A 82 4.50 31.19 -0.32
CA GLU A 82 4.43 29.87 -0.91
C GLU A 82 5.67 29.17 -0.39
N ILE A 83 5.46 28.21 0.51
CA ILE A 83 6.50 27.41 1.14
C ILE A 83 7.29 26.79 -0.01
N SER A 84 8.41 27.43 -0.34
CA SER A 84 9.29 26.98 -1.42
C SER A 84 10.01 25.75 -0.88
N HIS A 85 9.40 24.58 -1.05
CA HIS A 85 10.03 23.31 -0.76
C HIS A 85 11.30 23.13 -1.60
N SER A 86 12.31 22.46 -1.05
CA SER A 86 13.49 22.08 -1.82
C SER A 86 13.08 21.13 -2.97
N ALA A 87 13.91 21.01 -4.01
CA ALA A 87 13.63 20.07 -5.09
C ALA A 87 13.51 18.61 -4.59
N GLU A 88 14.24 18.27 -3.52
CA GLU A 88 14.16 16.98 -2.84
C GLU A 88 12.82 16.80 -2.12
N ASP A 89 12.37 17.81 -1.37
CA ASP A 89 11.08 17.76 -0.66
C ASP A 89 9.91 17.70 -1.64
N SER A 90 9.95 18.47 -2.73
CA SER A 90 8.97 18.36 -3.81
C SER A 90 8.95 16.97 -4.40
N PHE A 91 10.11 16.36 -4.68
CA PHE A 91 10.15 14.98 -5.18
C PHE A 91 9.60 13.98 -4.15
N ARG A 92 9.94 14.15 -2.87
CA ARG A 92 9.43 13.31 -1.78
C ARG A 92 7.90 13.37 -1.71
N ILE A 93 7.32 14.56 -1.73
CA ILE A 93 5.89 14.77 -1.55
C ILE A 93 5.13 14.43 -2.84
N ASP A 94 5.51 15.04 -3.96
CA ASP A 94 4.76 14.97 -5.22
C ASP A 94 4.90 13.60 -5.93
N TYR A 95 5.96 12.85 -5.62
CA TYR A 95 6.23 11.56 -6.27
C TYR A 95 6.26 10.41 -5.26
N PHE A 96 7.20 10.40 -4.31
CA PHE A 96 7.40 9.23 -3.46
C PHE A 96 6.17 8.93 -2.58
N LEU A 97 5.68 9.92 -1.84
CA LEU A 97 4.49 9.77 -1.00
C LEU A 97 3.25 9.52 -1.84
N TYR A 98 3.08 10.23 -2.96
CA TYR A 98 1.97 10.02 -3.87
C TYR A 98 1.88 8.57 -4.38
N ILE A 99 2.99 7.99 -4.84
CA ILE A 99 3.02 6.61 -5.31
C ILE A 99 2.76 5.61 -4.18
N LEU A 100 3.31 5.85 -2.98
CA LEU A 100 3.05 5.02 -1.81
C LEU A 100 1.57 5.04 -1.42
N ASP A 101 0.96 6.22 -1.33
CA ASP A 101 -0.44 6.38 -0.97
C ASP A 101 -1.35 5.72 -2.02
N GLN A 102 -1.06 5.91 -3.31
CA GLN A 102 -1.80 5.27 -4.40
C GLN A 102 -1.71 3.74 -4.33
N PHE A 103 -0.53 3.21 -4.00
CA PHE A 103 -0.34 1.77 -3.83
C PHE A 103 -1.11 1.24 -2.60
N ILE A 104 -1.04 1.95 -1.47
CA ILE A 104 -1.79 1.60 -0.25
C ILE A 104 -3.28 1.58 -0.54
N SER A 105 -3.84 2.65 -1.12
CA SER A 105 -5.26 2.70 -1.49
C SER A 105 -5.64 1.58 -2.46
N SER A 106 -4.77 1.25 -3.42
CA SER A 106 -5.00 0.14 -4.34
C SER A 106 -4.99 -1.23 -3.65
N ILE A 107 -4.23 -1.41 -2.58
CA ILE A 107 -4.21 -2.66 -1.81
C ILE A 107 -5.38 -2.73 -0.85
N GLU A 108 -5.68 -1.65 -0.12
CA GLU A 108 -6.78 -1.59 0.85
C GLU A 108 -8.12 -1.94 0.20
N SER A 109 -8.40 -1.34 -0.96
CA SER A 109 -9.63 -1.65 -1.73
C SER A 109 -9.71 -3.13 -2.13
N ARG A 110 -8.58 -3.77 -2.45
CA ARG A 110 -8.57 -5.21 -2.74
C ARG A 110 -8.73 -6.03 -1.46
N PHE A 111 -8.08 -5.61 -0.37
CA PHE A 111 -8.12 -6.28 0.93
C PHE A 111 -9.53 -6.32 1.53
N GLU A 112 -10.33 -5.26 1.38
CA GLU A 112 -11.73 -5.26 1.79
C GLU A 112 -12.55 -6.35 1.08
N GLN A 113 -12.37 -6.50 -0.24
CA GLN A 113 -13.02 -7.58 -1.01
C GLN A 113 -12.58 -8.97 -0.51
N PHE A 114 -11.31 -9.12 -0.15
CA PHE A 114 -10.82 -10.37 0.42
C PHE A 114 -11.41 -10.67 1.81
N LEU A 115 -11.56 -9.65 2.67
CA LEU A 115 -12.19 -9.81 3.99
C LEU A 115 -13.67 -10.19 3.88
N GLU A 116 -14.41 -9.64 2.92
CA GLU A 116 -15.79 -10.05 2.65
C GLU A 116 -15.86 -11.55 2.30
N TYR A 117 -14.93 -12.04 1.49
CA TYR A 117 -14.80 -13.47 1.20
C TYR A 117 -14.44 -14.30 2.43
N GLU A 118 -13.52 -13.84 3.29
CA GLU A 118 -13.21 -14.51 4.57
C GLU A 118 -14.44 -14.53 5.48
N ASN A 119 -15.23 -13.46 5.53
CA ASN A 119 -16.46 -13.44 6.32
C ASN A 119 -17.51 -14.41 5.76
N MET A 120 -17.61 -14.54 4.43
CA MET A 120 -18.57 -15.42 3.79
C MET A 120 -18.17 -16.91 3.85
N PHE A 121 -16.87 -17.24 3.83
CA PHE A 121 -16.40 -18.62 3.71
C PHE A 121 -15.36 -19.06 4.76
N GLY A 122 -14.88 -18.16 5.61
CA GLY A 122 -13.83 -18.44 6.59
C GLY A 122 -14.25 -19.43 7.68
N PHE A 123 -15.55 -19.68 7.86
CA PHE A 123 -16.06 -20.73 8.74
C PHE A 123 -15.65 -22.15 8.30
N LEU A 124 -15.30 -22.34 7.02
CA LEU A 124 -14.87 -23.64 6.49
C LEU A 124 -13.52 -24.10 7.03
N PHE A 125 -12.67 -23.17 7.49
CA PHE A 125 -11.29 -23.45 7.88
C PHE A 125 -11.04 -23.28 9.38
N ASP A 126 -12.00 -22.73 10.13
CA ASP A 126 -11.93 -22.63 11.58
C ASP A 126 -13.06 -23.44 12.21
N SER A 127 -12.72 -24.66 12.63
CA SER A 127 -13.67 -25.57 13.30
C SER A 127 -14.30 -24.97 14.56
N ASN A 128 -13.67 -23.96 15.16
CA ASN A 128 -14.25 -23.20 16.27
C ASN A 128 -15.30 -22.21 15.77
N LYS A 129 -15.05 -21.48 14.66
CA LYS A 129 -16.05 -20.61 14.01
C LYS A 129 -17.26 -21.41 13.50
N PHE A 130 -17.04 -22.62 12.99
CA PHE A 130 -18.12 -23.52 12.56
C PHE A 130 -19.05 -23.91 13.71
N LYS A 131 -18.51 -24.25 14.88
CA LYS A 131 -19.30 -24.58 16.08
C LYS A 131 -20.13 -23.39 16.57
N THR A 132 -19.54 -22.19 16.60
CA THR A 132 -20.26 -20.98 17.04
C THR A 132 -21.41 -20.58 16.11
N LEU A 133 -21.35 -20.91 14.81
CA LEU A 133 -22.43 -20.64 13.86
C LEU A 133 -23.61 -21.61 14.01
N GLY A 134 -23.32 -22.86 14.42
CA GLY A 134 -24.36 -23.86 14.73
C GLY A 134 -25.10 -23.61 16.05
N GLU A 135 -24.52 -22.81 16.95
CA GLU A 135 -25.06 -22.49 18.29
C GLU A 135 -25.93 -21.22 18.33
N MET A 136 -26.02 -20.45 17.23
CA MET A 136 -26.88 -19.24 17.14
C MET A 136 -28.31 -19.53 16.61
N ASN A 137 -28.75 -20.78 16.60
CA ASN A 137 -30.12 -21.20 16.30
C ASN A 137 -30.86 -21.70 17.55
#